data_AF-A0AA87ZIU6-F1
#
_entry.id   AF-A0AA87ZIU6-F1
#
_cell.length_a   1.000
_cell.length_b   1.000
_cell.length_c   1.000
_cell.angle_alpha   90.00
_cell.angle_beta   90.00
_cell.angle_gamma   90.00
#
_symmetry.space_group_name_H-M   'P 1'
#
loop_
_entity.id
_entity.type
_entity.pdbx_description
1 polymer ?
#
loop_
_entity_poly.entity_id
_entity_poly.type
_entity_poly.pdbx_seq_one_letter_code
_entity_poly.pdbx_strand_id
1 'polypeptide(L)'
;MEPDKVYFTQSSLAGHNLVKFGIWFCRDGDSFDMRKKLPFCVGLLLRLLKKNHRVYVTCTTGFDRSPACVIAYLHWMTDTSLHAAYNIVTGLHGCKPDRPAIAWATWDLVAMVENGRHDGPATHAVTFVWNGQEGEDVNLVGDFTGNWKEPIRANHKGGPRYEVEIRLPQGK
;
A
#
# COMPACT_ATOMS: atom_id res chain seq x y z
N MET A 1 13.97 8.40 -10.24
CA MET A 1 13.65 7.11 -9.59
C MET A 1 12.39 6.61 -10.24
N GLU A 2 12.50 5.55 -11.06
CA GLU A 2 11.38 5.04 -11.84
C GLU A 2 10.40 4.32 -10.91
N PRO A 3 9.09 4.51 -11.07
CA PRO A 3 8.10 3.81 -10.25
C PRO A 3 8.05 2.34 -10.59
N ASP A 4 7.94 1.54 -9.55
CA ASP A 4 7.98 0.10 -9.65
C ASP A 4 6.65 -0.47 -10.15
N LYS A 5 6.73 -1.55 -10.90
CA LYS A 5 5.58 -2.09 -11.62
C LYS A 5 5.34 -3.51 -11.14
N VAL A 6 4.10 -3.82 -10.77
CA VAL A 6 3.63 -5.20 -10.63
C VAL A 6 3.22 -5.68 -12.01
N TYR A 7 3.85 -6.75 -12.49
CA TYR A 7 3.54 -7.32 -13.79
C TYR A 7 2.77 -8.61 -13.62
N PHE A 8 1.65 -8.72 -14.36
CA PHE A 8 0.92 -9.95 -14.59
C PHE A 8 1.26 -10.41 -16.00
N THR A 9 1.84 -11.60 -16.16
CA THR A 9 2.01 -12.21 -17.48
C THR A 9 1.19 -13.48 -17.61
N GLN A 10 0.55 -13.64 -18.77
CA GLN A 10 -0.20 -14.81 -19.13
C GLN A 10 0.61 -15.71 -20.06
N SER A 11 0.79 -16.99 -19.70
CA SER A 11 1.37 -18.00 -20.59
C SER A 11 0.26 -18.88 -21.19
N SER A 12 0.02 -18.78 -22.51
CA SER A 12 -0.76 -19.77 -23.28
C SER A 12 0.20 -20.81 -23.87
N LEU A 13 -0.15 -22.10 -23.75
CA LEU A 13 0.59 -23.21 -24.39
C LEU A 13 0.38 -23.29 -25.91
N ALA A 14 -0.51 -22.48 -26.47
CA ALA A 14 -0.77 -22.41 -27.90
C ALA A 14 -0.61 -20.97 -28.40
N GLY A 15 0.44 -20.71 -29.18
CA GLY A 15 0.61 -19.50 -29.98
C GLY A 15 0.85 -18.21 -29.19
N HIS A 16 2.05 -17.65 -29.37
CA HIS A 16 2.54 -16.39 -28.77
C HIS A 16 1.49 -15.26 -28.70
N ASN A 17 0.88 -15.09 -27.52
CA ASN A 17 0.26 -13.84 -27.07
C ASN A 17 0.53 -13.69 -25.57
N LEU A 18 1.71 -13.12 -25.25
CA LEU A 18 2.07 -12.71 -23.90
C LEU A 18 1.36 -11.40 -23.60
N VAL A 19 0.23 -11.44 -22.90
CA VAL A 19 -0.40 -10.21 -22.41
C VAL A 19 0.24 -9.85 -21.07
N LYS A 20 1.09 -8.83 -21.08
CA LYS A 20 1.75 -8.27 -19.90
C LYS A 20 0.94 -7.09 -19.40
N PHE A 21 0.22 -7.26 -18.29
CA PHE A 21 -0.42 -6.14 -17.60
C PHE A 21 0.54 -5.60 -16.54
N GLY A 22 0.94 -4.33 -16.67
CA GLY A 22 1.69 -3.63 -15.64
C GLY A 22 0.75 -2.78 -14.80
N ILE A 23 0.62 -3.08 -13.51
CA ILE A 23 0.00 -2.17 -12.56
C ILE A 23 1.10 -1.39 -11.85
N TRP A 24 0.98 -0.07 -11.89
CA TRP A 24 1.95 0.85 -11.34
C TRP A 24 1.74 1.05 -9.84
N PHE A 25 2.61 0.48 -9.02
CA PHE A 25 2.72 0.88 -7.62
C PHE A 25 3.70 2.05 -7.56
N CYS A 26 3.33 3.12 -6.88
CA CYS A 26 4.33 4.12 -6.54
C CYS A 26 5.35 3.46 -5.57
N ARG A 27 6.55 4.03 -5.54
CA ARG A 27 7.79 3.61 -4.85
C ARG A 27 7.67 2.51 -3.75
N ASP A 28 8.64 1.59 -3.76
CA ASP A 28 8.93 0.70 -2.61
C ASP A 28 8.94 1.49 -1.28
N GLY A 29 8.20 0.99 -0.27
CA GLY A 29 8.13 1.57 1.07
C GLY A 29 6.89 2.43 1.38
N ASP A 30 5.95 2.59 0.44
CA ASP A 30 4.69 3.31 0.67
C ASP A 30 3.50 2.36 0.90
N SER A 31 3.23 2.06 2.17
CA SER A 31 2.10 1.25 2.63
C SER A 31 0.73 1.84 2.23
N PHE A 32 0.65 3.16 2.06
CA PHE A 32 -0.61 3.86 1.77
C PHE A 32 -0.98 3.77 0.29
N ASP A 33 -0.03 3.96 -0.62
CA ASP A 33 -0.25 3.73 -2.05
C ASP A 33 -0.59 2.25 -2.32
N MET A 34 0.07 1.33 -1.61
CA MET A 34 -0.24 -0.09 -1.70
C MET A 34 -1.68 -0.40 -1.28
N ARG A 35 -2.13 0.15 -0.14
CA ARG A 35 -3.51 0.03 0.36
C ARG A 35 -4.55 0.46 -0.69
N LYS A 36 -4.34 1.62 -1.33
CA LYS A 36 -5.28 2.17 -2.34
C LYS A 36 -5.34 1.35 -3.64
N LYS A 37 -4.23 0.78 -4.07
CA LYS A 37 -4.14 0.07 -5.36
C LYS A 37 -4.42 -1.42 -5.28
N LEU A 38 -4.33 -2.00 -4.07
CA LEU A 38 -4.58 -3.43 -3.84
C LEU A 38 -5.94 -3.90 -4.40
N PRO A 39 -7.07 -3.20 -4.16
CA PRO A 39 -8.38 -3.58 -4.71
C PRO A 39 -8.39 -3.75 -6.22
N PHE A 40 -7.79 -2.80 -6.94
CA PHE A 40 -7.71 -2.86 -8.40
C PHE A 40 -6.85 -4.03 -8.88
N CYS A 41 -5.72 -4.27 -8.22
CA CYS A 41 -4.81 -5.37 -8.56
C CYS A 41 -5.46 -6.74 -8.38
N VAL A 42 -6.12 -6.95 -7.23
CA VAL A 42 -6.83 -8.20 -6.95
C VAL A 42 -8.02 -8.37 -7.89
N GLY A 43 -8.75 -7.30 -8.22
CA GLY A 43 -9.83 -7.34 -9.21
C GLY A 43 -9.35 -7.75 -10.60
N LEU A 44 -8.19 -7.25 -11.05
CA LEU A 44 -7.58 -7.66 -12.32
C LEU A 44 -7.15 -9.13 -12.27
N LEU A 45 -6.46 -9.55 -11.20
CA LEU A 45 -6.02 -10.93 -11.00
C LEU A 45 -7.22 -11.88 -11.03
N LEU A 46 -8.29 -11.57 -10.30
CA LEU A 46 -9.53 -12.33 -10.32
C LEU A 46 -10.12 -12.45 -11.74
N ARG A 47 -10.15 -11.34 -12.49
CA ARG A 47 -10.70 -11.34 -13.87
C ARG A 47 -9.88 -12.22 -14.81
N LEU A 48 -8.55 -12.23 -14.66
CA LEU A 48 -7.66 -13.10 -15.45
C LEU A 48 -7.84 -14.57 -15.06
N LEU A 49 -7.88 -14.88 -13.76
CA LEU A 49 -8.07 -16.24 -13.27
C LEU A 49 -9.46 -16.80 -13.65
N LYS A 50 -10.51 -15.99 -13.63
CA LYS A 50 -11.86 -16.39 -14.11
C LYS A 50 -11.91 -16.76 -15.59
N LYS A 51 -10.97 -16.26 -16.40
CA LYS A 51 -10.81 -16.67 -17.81
C LYS A 51 -9.92 -17.91 -17.99
N ASN A 52 -9.63 -18.62 -16.89
CA ASN A 52 -8.78 -19.80 -16.86
C ASN A 52 -7.35 -19.54 -17.37
N HIS A 53 -6.85 -18.33 -17.14
CA HIS A 53 -5.49 -17.94 -17.51
C HIS A 53 -4.51 -18.28 -16.39
N ARG A 54 -3.30 -18.74 -16.77
CA ARG A 54 -2.18 -18.84 -15.84
C ARG A 54 -1.52 -17.48 -15.75
N VAL A 55 -1.54 -16.89 -14.56
CA VAL A 55 -1.05 -15.53 -14.32
C VAL A 55 0.19 -15.60 -13.45
N TYR A 56 1.30 -15.05 -13.95
CA TYR A 56 2.51 -14.87 -13.19
C TYR A 56 2.57 -13.45 -12.67
N VAL A 57 2.58 -13.30 -11.33
CA VAL A 57 2.60 -12.02 -10.62
C VAL A 57 4.03 -11.75 -10.15
N THR A 58 4.61 -10.62 -10.54
CA THR A 58 5.94 -10.22 -10.10
C THR A 58 6.01 -8.72 -9.83
N CYS A 59 6.91 -8.29 -8.95
CA CYS A 59 7.29 -6.88 -8.75
C CYS A 59 8.81 -6.75 -8.91
N THR A 60 9.36 -5.53 -8.82
CA THR A 60 10.80 -5.28 -9.04
C THR A 60 11.69 -6.24 -8.23
N THR A 61 11.42 -6.39 -6.94
CA THR A 61 12.19 -7.26 -6.03
C THR A 61 11.53 -8.62 -5.78
N GLY A 62 10.24 -8.78 -6.08
CA GLY A 62 9.49 -10.02 -5.81
C GLY A 62 9.20 -10.33 -4.33
N PHE A 63 9.45 -9.42 -3.37
CA PHE A 63 9.38 -9.73 -1.92
C PHE A 63 8.30 -9.00 -1.11
N ASP A 64 7.64 -8.00 -1.70
CA ASP A 64 6.71 -7.15 -0.94
C ASP A 64 5.35 -7.06 -1.66
N ARG A 65 5.26 -6.25 -2.72
CA ARG A 65 4.00 -5.94 -3.42
C ARG A 65 3.37 -7.13 -4.16
N SER A 66 4.19 -7.94 -4.84
CA SER A 66 3.64 -9.09 -5.57
C SER A 66 3.10 -10.17 -4.63
N PRO A 67 3.82 -10.59 -3.55
CA PRO A 67 3.22 -11.43 -2.51
C PRO A 67 2.00 -10.79 -1.85
N ALA A 68 2.02 -9.49 -1.56
CA ALA A 68 0.88 -8.80 -0.94
C ALA A 68 -0.40 -8.89 -1.80
N CYS A 69 -0.29 -8.72 -3.12
CA CYS A 69 -1.42 -8.88 -4.03
C CYS A 69 -1.97 -10.32 -4.05
N VAL A 70 -1.09 -11.32 -4.00
CA VAL A 70 -1.49 -12.74 -3.97
C VAL A 70 -2.16 -13.10 -2.64
N ILE A 71 -1.60 -12.63 -1.51
CA ILE A 71 -2.17 -12.82 -0.18
C ILE A 71 -3.55 -12.17 -0.09
N ALA A 72 -3.70 -10.95 -0.59
CA ALA A 72 -4.98 -10.26 -0.62
C ALA A 72 -6.03 -10.99 -1.48
N TYR A 73 -5.62 -11.54 -2.63
CA TYR A 73 -6.50 -12.37 -3.45
C TYR A 73 -6.99 -13.60 -2.69
N LEU A 74 -6.09 -14.35 -2.04
CA LEU A 74 -6.48 -15.51 -1.22
C LEU A 74 -7.42 -15.08 -0.09
N HIS A 75 -7.09 -13.98 0.59
CA HIS A 75 -7.88 -13.49 1.70
C HIS A 75 -9.29 -13.09 1.29
N TRP A 76 -9.45 -12.36 0.19
CA TRP A 76 -10.75 -11.80 -0.22
C TRP A 76 -11.61 -12.77 -1.05
N MET A 77 -10.98 -13.68 -1.80
CA MET A 77 -11.69 -14.50 -2.80
C MET A 77 -11.80 -15.97 -2.42
N THR A 78 -10.99 -16.46 -1.47
CA THR A 78 -10.89 -17.90 -1.14
C THR A 78 -11.25 -18.24 0.31
N ASP A 79 -12.02 -17.36 0.97
CA ASP A 79 -12.48 -17.51 2.37
C ASP A 79 -11.35 -17.88 3.37
N THR A 80 -10.13 -17.46 3.05
CA THR A 80 -8.94 -17.77 3.84
C THR A 80 -8.65 -16.59 4.76
N SER A 81 -8.40 -16.85 6.05
CA SER A 81 -8.00 -15.78 6.96
C SER A 81 -6.72 -15.09 6.51
N LEU A 82 -6.56 -13.78 6.78
CA LEU A 82 -5.35 -13.04 6.41
C LEU A 82 -4.08 -13.72 6.94
N HIS A 83 -4.14 -14.29 8.14
CA HIS A 83 -3.00 -15.02 8.72
C HIS A 83 -2.66 -16.29 7.94
N ALA A 84 -3.66 -17.10 7.60
CA ALA A 84 -3.45 -18.33 6.85
C ALA A 84 -2.93 -18.04 5.43
N ALA A 85 -3.54 -17.06 4.73
CA ALA A 85 -3.10 -16.64 3.41
C ALA A 85 -1.64 -16.17 3.42
N TYR A 86 -1.26 -15.39 4.44
CA TYR A 86 0.11 -14.93 4.64
C TYR A 86 1.09 -16.09 4.83
N ASN A 87 0.75 -17.06 5.69
CA ASN A 87 1.62 -18.19 5.99
C ASN A 87 1.78 -19.13 4.77
N ILE A 88 0.73 -19.32 3.97
CA ILE A 88 0.81 -20.11 2.73
C ILE A 88 1.82 -19.48 1.76
N VAL A 89 1.69 -18.17 1.51
CA VAL A 89 2.54 -17.48 0.55
C VAL A 89 3.98 -17.38 1.05
N THR A 90 4.18 -17.03 2.33
CA THR A 90 5.53 -16.93 2.90
C THR A 90 6.21 -18.28 3.11
N GLY A 91 5.43 -19.36 3.28
CA GLY A 91 5.94 -20.73 3.32
C GLY A 91 6.41 -21.26 1.96
N LEU A 92 5.79 -20.80 0.86
CA LEU A 92 6.17 -21.16 -0.51
C LEU A 92 7.27 -20.25 -1.07
N HIS A 93 7.29 -18.98 -0.67
CA HIS A 93 8.22 -17.97 -1.14
C HIS A 93 8.68 -17.11 0.03
N GLY A 94 9.97 -17.17 0.38
CA GLY A 94 10.52 -16.44 1.53
C GLY A 94 10.42 -14.92 1.34
N CYS A 95 9.32 -14.32 1.79
CA CYS A 95 9.01 -12.91 1.61
C CYS A 95 8.43 -12.29 2.90
N LYS A 96 8.40 -10.96 2.97
CA LYS A 96 7.84 -10.21 4.12
C LYS A 96 6.91 -9.09 3.62
N PRO A 97 5.76 -9.44 3.01
CA PRO A 97 4.81 -8.45 2.56
C PRO A 97 4.23 -7.65 3.73
N ASP A 98 3.91 -6.38 3.49
CA ASP A 98 3.28 -5.50 4.48
C ASP A 98 1.84 -5.94 4.80
N ARG A 99 1.72 -6.75 5.86
CA ARG A 99 0.46 -7.28 6.39
C ARG A 99 -0.50 -6.18 6.88
N PRO A 100 -0.06 -5.14 7.62
CA PRO A 100 -0.89 -3.99 7.96
C PRO A 100 -1.60 -3.35 6.75
N ALA A 101 -0.88 -3.11 5.65
CA ALA A 101 -1.48 -2.49 4.47
C ALA A 101 -2.61 -3.34 3.85
N ILE A 102 -2.47 -4.68 3.86
CA ILE A 102 -3.54 -5.60 3.40
C ILE A 102 -4.75 -5.54 4.33
N ALA A 103 -4.53 -5.52 5.65
CA ALA A 103 -5.60 -5.41 6.65
C ALA A 103 -6.38 -4.09 6.49
N TRP A 104 -5.67 -2.97 6.33
CA TRP A 104 -6.28 -1.67 6.11
C TRP A 104 -7.03 -1.58 4.78
N ALA A 105 -6.52 -2.19 3.70
CA ALA A 105 -7.25 -2.27 2.44
C ALA A 105 -8.52 -3.12 2.56
N THR A 106 -8.51 -4.15 3.41
CA THR A 106 -9.70 -4.96 3.69
C THR A 106 -10.74 -4.14 4.45
N TRP A 107 -10.30 -3.39 5.48
CA TRP A 107 -11.16 -2.47 6.21
C TRP A 107 -11.79 -1.44 5.27
N ASP A 108 -11.00 -0.90 4.33
CA ASP A 108 -11.52 0.04 3.35
C ASP A 108 -12.66 -0.56 2.52
N LEU A 109 -12.47 -1.77 1.99
CA LEU A 109 -13.49 -2.43 1.19
C LEU A 109 -14.78 -2.69 1.98
N VAL A 110 -14.66 -3.08 3.25
CA VAL A 110 -15.83 -3.27 4.13
C VAL A 110 -16.54 -1.94 4.38
N ALA A 111 -15.79 -0.89 4.73
CA ALA A 111 -16.33 0.44 4.95
C ALA A 111 -17.06 1.01 3.71
N MET A 112 -16.52 0.78 2.49
CA MET A 112 -17.19 1.13 1.24
C MET A 112 -18.57 0.47 1.11
N VAL A 113 -18.66 -0.83 1.43
CA VAL A 113 -19.89 -1.63 1.30
C VAL A 113 -20.94 -1.20 2.32
N GLU A 114 -20.51 -0.80 3.52
CA GLU A 114 -21.39 -0.36 4.61
C GLU A 114 -21.90 1.09 4.46
N ASN A 115 -21.72 1.74 3.29
CA ASN A 115 -21.96 3.17 3.05
C ASN A 115 -21.17 4.10 4.00
N GLY A 116 -20.10 3.61 4.61
CA GLY A 116 -19.14 4.44 5.32
C GLY A 116 -18.38 5.31 4.33
N ARG A 117 -18.67 6.61 4.29
CA ARG A 117 -17.85 7.57 3.55
C ARG A 117 -16.41 7.48 4.06
N HIS A 118 -15.47 7.17 3.17
CA HIS A 118 -14.03 7.34 3.42
C HIS A 118 -13.65 8.80 3.69
N ASP A 119 -14.58 9.72 3.41
CA ASP A 119 -14.45 11.17 3.55
C ASP A 119 -14.82 11.65 4.96
N GLY A 120 -14.65 10.80 5.98
CA GLY A 120 -14.62 11.30 7.35
C GLY A 120 -13.53 12.37 7.44
N PRO A 121 -13.83 13.62 7.87
CA PRO A 121 -12.81 14.65 7.97
C PRO A 121 -11.67 14.09 8.80
N ALA A 122 -10.41 14.33 8.39
CA ALA A 122 -9.22 13.81 9.06
C ALA A 122 -9.40 13.88 10.59
N THR A 123 -9.60 12.71 11.20
CA THR A 123 -10.37 12.59 12.45
C THR A 123 -9.54 12.98 13.67
N HIS A 124 -8.22 13.03 13.51
CA HIS A 124 -7.28 13.28 14.59
C HIS A 124 -6.24 14.31 14.15
N ALA A 125 -6.17 15.42 14.89
CA ALA A 125 -5.03 16.33 14.83
C ALA A 125 -3.88 15.71 15.62
N VAL A 126 -2.74 15.50 14.97
CA VAL A 126 -1.51 15.00 15.56
C VAL A 126 -0.50 16.13 15.55
N THR A 127 0.02 16.48 16.74
CA THR A 127 1.10 17.45 16.88
C THR A 127 2.42 16.70 17.02
N PHE A 128 3.29 16.84 16.03
CA PHE A 128 4.68 16.42 16.12
C PHE A 128 5.47 17.50 16.86
N VAL A 129 6.19 17.09 17.90
CA VAL A 129 7.03 17.98 18.71
C VAL A 129 8.48 17.53 18.57
N TRP A 130 9.35 18.45 18.17
CA TRP A 130 10.79 18.25 18.14
C TRP A 130 11.47 19.18 19.14
N ASN A 131 12.42 18.64 19.90
CA ASN A 131 13.26 19.40 20.82
C ASN A 131 14.70 19.36 20.30
N GLY A 132 15.15 20.44 19.67
CA GLY A 132 16.47 20.59 19.05
C GLY A 132 17.22 21.82 19.56
N GLN A 133 18.23 22.29 18.84
CA GLN A 133 18.90 23.55 19.16
C GLN A 133 18.20 24.75 18.52
N GLU A 134 18.30 25.91 19.17
CA GLU A 134 17.72 27.15 18.64
C GLU A 134 18.44 27.54 17.34
N GLY A 135 17.66 27.73 16.26
CA GLY A 135 18.18 28.04 14.92
C GLY A 135 18.23 26.86 13.95
N GLU A 136 17.81 25.66 14.37
CA GLU A 136 17.64 24.52 13.46
C GLU A 136 16.49 24.74 12.47
N ASP A 137 16.66 24.24 11.24
CA ASP A 137 15.59 24.17 10.24
C ASP A 137 14.93 22.78 10.31
N VAL A 138 13.81 22.71 11.01
CA VAL A 138 13.10 21.46 11.28
C VAL A 138 11.97 21.29 10.27
N ASN A 139 12.02 20.19 9.51
CA ASN A 139 11.06 19.86 8.48
C ASN A 139 10.48 18.48 8.72
N LEU A 140 9.15 18.36 8.67
CA LEU A 140 8.45 17.09 8.71
C LEU A 140 8.27 16.57 7.28
N VAL A 141 8.87 15.42 7.00
CA VAL A 141 8.81 14.73 5.71
C VAL A 141 8.00 13.45 5.88
N GLY A 142 6.98 13.26 5.04
CA GLY A 142 6.14 12.08 5.07
C GLY A 142 4.98 12.19 4.09
N ASP A 143 4.21 11.12 3.93
CA ASP A 143 3.02 11.10 3.06
C ASP A 143 1.78 11.75 3.71
N PHE A 144 1.99 12.62 4.69
CA PHE A 144 0.92 13.27 5.43
C PHE A 144 0.13 14.29 4.58
N THR A 145 0.72 14.77 3.48
CA THR A 145 0.14 15.75 2.55
C THR A 145 -0.22 15.15 1.19
N GLY A 146 -0.02 13.84 0.99
CA GLY A 146 -0.14 13.19 -0.32
C GLY A 146 1.01 13.52 -1.29
N ASN A 147 2.06 14.21 -0.84
CA ASN A 147 3.23 14.53 -1.64
C ASN A 147 4.53 14.49 -0.81
N TRP A 148 5.32 13.44 -0.99
CA TRP A 148 6.62 13.26 -0.33
C TRP A 148 7.65 14.36 -0.63
N LYS A 149 7.47 15.13 -1.73
CA LYS A 149 8.45 16.14 -2.16
C LYS A 149 8.33 17.47 -1.43
N GLU A 150 7.23 17.70 -0.74
CA GLU A 150 6.93 18.98 -0.10
C GLU A 150 7.02 18.82 1.43
N PRO A 151 8.21 19.05 2.03
CA PRO A 151 8.36 19.04 3.47
C PRO A 151 7.47 20.10 4.13
N ILE A 152 6.87 19.76 5.27
CA ILE A 152 6.17 20.75 6.11
C ILE A 152 7.16 21.33 7.10
N ARG A 153 7.38 22.65 7.02
CA ARG A 153 8.25 23.36 7.95
C ARG A 153 7.60 23.45 9.33
N ALA A 154 8.36 23.12 10.37
CA ALA A 154 7.92 23.24 11.75
C ALA A 154 7.89 24.69 12.23
N ASN A 155 6.86 25.02 13.01
CA ASN A 155 6.75 26.31 13.66
C ASN A 155 7.64 26.32 14.91
N HIS A 156 8.59 27.25 14.96
CA HIS A 156 9.39 27.49 16.16
C HIS A 156 8.51 28.11 17.25
N LYS A 157 8.46 27.48 18.43
CA LYS A 157 7.63 27.92 19.56
C LYS A 157 8.46 28.60 20.68
N GLY A 158 9.75 28.83 20.44
CA GLY A 158 10.69 29.42 21.40
C GLY A 158 11.60 28.38 22.06
N GLY A 159 12.83 28.79 22.35
CA GLY A 159 13.87 27.90 22.89
C GLY A 159 14.13 26.70 21.95
N PRO A 160 14.30 25.48 22.48
CA PRO A 160 14.60 24.29 21.68
C PRO A 160 13.38 23.67 20.96
N ARG A 161 12.16 24.23 21.08
CA ARG A 161 10.92 23.53 20.72
C ARG A 161 10.36 23.93 19.35
N TYR A 162 10.05 22.92 18.54
CA TYR A 162 9.45 23.03 17.22
C TYR A 162 8.20 22.17 17.11
N GLU A 163 7.16 22.66 16.45
CA GLU A 163 5.87 21.96 16.34
C GLU A 163 5.31 21.95 14.91
N VAL A 164 4.75 20.80 14.51
CA VAL A 164 3.94 20.65 13.29
C VAL A 164 2.63 19.97 13.65
N GLU A 165 1.50 20.60 13.36
CA GLU A 165 0.18 19.99 13.50
C GLU A 165 -0.30 19.48 12.14
N ILE A 166 -0.64 18.20 12.06
CA ILE A 166 -1.23 17.61 10.86
C ILE A 166 -2.49 16.85 11.24
N ARG A 167 -3.50 16.92 10.38
CA ARG A 167 -4.67 16.07 10.48
C ARG A 167 -4.48 14.82 9.63
N LEU A 168 -4.54 13.66 10.27
CA LEU A 168 -4.32 12.38 9.61
C LEU A 168 -5.62 11.55 9.54
N PRO A 169 -5.81 10.76 8.48
CA PRO A 169 -6.83 9.72 8.47
C PRO A 169 -6.48 8.65 9.50
N GLN A 170 -7.48 7.89 9.96
CA GLN A 170 -7.25 6.79 10.89
C GLN A 170 -6.38 5.71 10.21
N GLY A 171 -5.25 5.41 10.84
CA GLY A 171 -4.18 4.60 10.25
C GLY A 171 -2.91 4.64 11.10
N LYS A 172 -1.91 3.86 10.71
CA LYS A 172 -0.58 3.89 11.32
C LYS A 172 0.35 4.76 10.49
#